data_AF-A0A3B1J895-F1
#
_entry.id   AF-A0A3B1J895-F1
#
_cell.length_a   1.000
_cell.length_b   1.000
_cell.length_c   1.000
_cell.angle_alpha   90.00
_cell.angle_beta   90.00
_cell.angle_gamma   90.00
#
_symmetry.space_group_name_H-M   'P 1'
#
loop_
_entity.id
_entity.type
_entity.pdbx_description
1 polymer ?
#
loop_
_entity_poly.entity_id
_entity_poly.type
_entity_poly.pdbx_seq_one_letter_code
_entity_poly.pdbx_strand_id
1 'polypeptide(L)'
;MNPNKRGGSWTDPRRGGGGGGGGGQQHHTNNMQPGETENHLNNNQNLQNPQNPQAQQPTHSDGFTMVPPNESRRSKMQRIARTEEENYNRWKEEHRPGPINLAPETLGGGVSLAEVRQRQQMEVRQSKVEKKIRKEEMDRIRREEEEEKNQRMKAIQREKANKLEMKKLQEEQQRRELHQHDLQMIREQQQQRLQRSSSVPMAASNSTPASSWDRGREYREARRAEEQKELQLRKAEQRLKSEILEEKQKHEEEDRKRRMESERLRVNSAFLDRLEASGSGRASGSHPCTPEGGNIWKTEEPQDPASSPMPFTTQLHSIKKEEEEEEDEKRDVKVEEEDEEAECEWAVMKLQNDFPYYERDFLKGIVSQCNNNYKQAYDLLNV
;
A
#
# COMPACT_ATOMS: atom_id res chain seq x y z
N MET A 1 23.68 -56.57 44.82
CA MET A 1 24.64 -55.77 44.04
C MET A 1 24.18 -54.32 44.02
N ASN A 2 25.13 -53.41 44.17
CA ASN A 2 24.99 -51.97 44.48
C ASN A 2 24.13 -51.14 43.51
N PRO A 3 23.36 -50.17 44.04
CA PRO A 3 23.09 -48.90 43.38
C PRO A 3 24.01 -47.79 43.94
N ASN A 4 24.68 -47.07 43.05
CA ASN A 4 25.45 -45.83 43.27
C ASN A 4 25.11 -44.97 42.03
N LYS A 5 24.87 -43.65 42.05
CA LYS A 5 25.19 -42.57 42.98
C LYS A 5 24.44 -41.31 42.49
N ARG A 6 23.94 -40.51 43.44
CA ARG A 6 24.01 -39.01 43.59
C ARG A 6 23.86 -38.13 42.33
N GLY A 7 23.13 -37.01 42.32
CA GLY A 7 22.49 -36.19 43.37
C GLY A 7 22.20 -34.80 42.79
N GLY A 8 21.29 -34.03 43.41
CA GLY A 8 21.00 -32.64 43.00
C GLY A 8 19.61 -32.15 43.36
N SER A 9 19.34 -32.04 44.66
CA SER A 9 18.13 -31.48 45.26
C SER A 9 18.22 -29.96 45.30
N TRP A 10 17.27 -29.24 44.69
CA TRP A 10 17.05 -27.82 44.93
C TRP A 10 16.00 -27.65 46.03
N THR A 11 16.44 -27.14 47.17
CA THR A 11 15.59 -26.68 48.27
C THR A 11 15.71 -25.17 48.39
N ASP A 12 14.58 -24.48 48.24
CA ASP A 12 14.38 -23.08 48.60
C ASP A 12 13.96 -22.98 50.08
N PRO A 13 14.49 -22.02 50.86
CA PRO A 13 13.85 -21.56 52.07
C PRO A 13 13.36 -20.11 51.97
N ARG A 14 12.14 -19.95 52.49
CA ARG A 14 11.34 -18.73 52.63
C ARG A 14 11.86 -17.76 53.71
N ARG A 15 11.25 -16.55 53.67
CA ARG A 15 10.85 -15.64 54.78
C ARG A 15 11.97 -14.74 55.31
N GLY A 16 11.78 -13.45 55.63
CA GLY A 16 10.68 -12.47 55.68
C GLY A 16 11.33 -11.15 56.20
N GLY A 17 10.76 -9.95 56.34
CA GLY A 17 9.45 -9.34 56.23
C GLY A 17 9.55 -7.95 56.93
N GLY A 18 8.78 -6.95 56.48
CA GLY A 18 8.58 -5.63 57.11
C GLY A 18 9.56 -4.54 56.67
N GLY A 19 9.18 -3.29 56.37
CA GLY A 19 7.90 -2.58 56.38
C GLY A 19 8.22 -1.06 56.33
N GLY A 20 7.36 -0.26 55.68
CA GLY A 20 7.29 1.20 55.91
C GLY A 20 7.52 2.13 54.72
N GLY A 21 6.41 2.57 54.09
CA GLY A 21 6.08 3.99 53.94
C GLY A 21 6.66 4.83 52.79
N GLY A 22 5.77 5.26 51.87
CA GLY A 22 5.64 6.69 51.54
C GLY A 22 5.86 7.14 50.08
N GLY A 23 4.75 7.45 49.38
CA GLY A 23 4.63 8.43 48.28
C GLY A 23 5.19 8.02 46.92
N GLY A 24 4.55 8.24 45.77
CA GLY A 24 3.31 8.91 45.45
C GLY A 24 3.11 8.90 43.93
N GLN A 25 1.85 8.68 43.56
CA GLN A 25 1.12 9.10 42.35
C GLN A 25 1.48 8.58 40.96
N GLN A 26 0.42 8.08 40.36
CA GLN A 26 0.27 7.46 39.07
C GLN A 26 -0.06 8.50 38.00
N HIS A 27 0.24 8.08 36.78
CA HIS A 27 -0.07 8.71 35.53
C HIS A 27 -1.49 8.40 35.04
N HIS A 28 -2.12 9.45 34.47
CA HIS A 28 -3.15 9.49 33.41
C HIS A 28 -4.54 8.87 33.63
N THR A 29 -5.57 9.72 33.54
CA THR A 29 -6.78 9.47 32.73
C THR A 29 -7.26 10.76 32.05
N ASN A 30 -7.87 10.59 30.87
CA ASN A 30 -8.47 11.63 30.04
C ASN A 30 -9.94 11.90 30.43
N ASN A 31 -10.35 13.17 30.31
CA ASN A 31 -11.60 13.69 29.72
C ASN A 31 -12.99 13.21 30.22
N MET A 32 -13.82 14.11 30.79
CA MET A 32 -15.16 14.52 30.29
C MET A 32 -15.90 15.51 31.24
N GLN A 33 -16.58 16.50 30.61
CA GLN A 33 -17.55 17.58 31.01
C GLN A 33 -18.55 17.28 32.17
N PRO A 34 -19.45 18.19 32.71
CA PRO A 34 -20.03 19.47 32.19
C PRO A 34 -20.38 20.61 33.21
N GLY A 35 -20.87 21.78 32.70
CA GLY A 35 -21.89 22.75 33.23
C GLY A 35 -21.71 23.41 34.63
N GLU A 36 -22.30 24.54 35.03
CA GLU A 36 -23.19 25.57 34.46
C GLU A 36 -23.45 26.61 35.59
N THR A 37 -23.57 27.90 35.23
CA THR A 37 -24.42 28.98 35.85
C THR A 37 -24.36 29.34 37.36
N GLU A 38 -24.02 30.61 37.67
CA GLU A 38 -24.94 31.65 38.24
C GLU A 38 -24.79 31.80 39.78
N ASN A 39 -24.92 32.93 40.51
CA ASN A 39 -25.50 34.27 40.38
C ASN A 39 -24.81 35.17 41.47
N HIS A 40 -24.35 36.40 41.22
CA HIS A 40 -25.07 37.67 41.05
C HIS A 40 -25.23 38.49 42.34
N LEU A 41 -24.79 39.77 42.28
CA LEU A 41 -25.39 41.02 42.82
C LEU A 41 -24.29 42.11 42.89
N ASN A 42 -24.43 43.37 42.46
CA ASN A 42 -25.39 44.12 41.64
C ASN A 42 -24.82 45.56 41.55
N ASN A 43 -24.87 46.24 40.39
CA ASN A 43 -25.60 47.50 40.15
C ASN A 43 -25.14 48.27 38.88
N ASN A 44 -26.01 48.28 37.88
CA ASN A 44 -26.54 49.48 37.19
C ASN A 44 -25.58 50.55 36.61
N GLN A 45 -25.45 50.63 35.27
CA GLN A 45 -26.34 51.39 34.39
C GLN A 45 -25.75 51.60 32.98
N ASN A 46 -26.65 51.50 32.00
CA ASN A 46 -26.68 52.26 30.74
C ASN A 46 -25.85 51.77 29.53
N LEU A 47 -26.57 51.15 28.59
CA LEU A 47 -26.27 51.26 27.16
C LEU A 47 -26.51 52.71 26.73
N GLN A 48 -25.44 53.50 26.64
CA GLN A 48 -25.41 54.74 25.88
C GLN A 48 -24.16 54.74 24.99
N ASN A 49 -24.43 54.61 23.69
CA ASN A 49 -23.84 55.34 22.57
C ASN A 49 -22.33 55.75 22.70
N PRO A 50 -21.44 55.34 21.79
CA PRO A 50 -20.05 55.80 21.83
C PRO A 50 -20.00 57.30 21.55
N GLN A 51 -19.87 58.10 22.61
CA GLN A 51 -19.45 59.49 22.47
C GLN A 51 -17.98 59.50 22.05
N ASN A 52 -17.81 59.48 20.72
CA ASN A 52 -16.82 60.19 19.95
C ASN A 52 -15.91 61.13 20.78
N PRO A 53 -14.63 60.79 21.00
CA PRO A 53 -13.59 61.81 21.10
C PRO A 53 -13.26 62.26 19.67
N GLN A 54 -14.07 63.21 19.22
CA GLN A 54 -13.81 64.24 18.22
C GLN A 54 -12.68 63.97 17.21
N ALA A 55 -13.09 63.61 15.99
CA ALA A 55 -12.62 64.23 14.75
C ALA A 55 -11.10 64.47 14.62
N GLN A 56 -10.31 63.41 14.49
CA GLN A 56 -9.06 63.53 13.71
C GLN A 56 -9.43 63.45 12.22
N GLN A 57 -10.09 64.50 11.75
CA GLN A 57 -10.36 64.66 10.32
C GLN A 57 -9.00 64.67 9.60
N PRO A 58 -8.80 63.85 8.55
CA PRO A 58 -7.58 63.91 7.79
C PRO A 58 -7.42 65.33 7.22
N THR A 59 -6.32 66.01 7.53
CA THR A 59 -6.04 67.33 6.95
C THR A 59 -5.51 67.09 5.54
N HIS A 60 -6.28 67.49 4.53
CA HIS A 60 -5.87 67.36 3.13
C HIS A 60 -5.11 68.62 2.69
N SER A 61 -3.87 68.45 2.22
CA SER A 61 -3.04 69.53 1.66
C SER A 61 -2.46 69.07 0.33
N ASP A 62 -2.81 69.77 -0.76
CA ASP A 62 -2.27 69.68 -2.13
C ASP A 62 -1.63 68.32 -2.51
N GLY A 63 -2.46 67.27 -2.55
CA GLY A 63 -2.09 65.94 -3.06
C GLY A 63 -1.83 64.85 -2.01
N PHE A 64 -1.83 65.17 -0.71
CA PHE A 64 -1.69 64.17 0.35
C PHE A 64 -2.61 64.41 1.55
N THR A 65 -2.82 63.35 2.32
CA THR A 65 -3.72 63.29 3.46
C THR A 65 -2.91 63.10 4.75
N MET A 66 -2.89 64.12 5.62
CA MET A 66 -2.25 64.03 6.93
C MET A 66 -3.23 63.49 7.97
N VAL A 67 -2.96 62.28 8.46
CA VAL A 67 -3.67 61.69 9.61
C VAL A 67 -2.85 61.94 10.88
N PRO A 68 -3.39 62.65 11.88
CA PRO A 68 -2.68 62.91 13.13
C PRO A 68 -2.35 61.62 13.90
N PRO A 69 -1.25 61.57 14.67
CA PRO A 69 -0.94 60.42 15.49
C PRO A 69 -2.01 60.15 16.55
N ASN A 70 -2.46 58.89 16.64
CA ASN A 70 -3.35 58.45 17.71
C ASN A 70 -2.55 58.23 18.99
N GLU A 71 -2.57 59.23 19.88
CA GLU A 71 -1.81 59.24 21.13
C GLU A 71 -2.18 58.08 22.08
N SER A 72 -3.44 57.65 22.08
CA SER A 72 -3.87 56.49 22.89
C SER A 72 -3.25 55.19 22.37
N ARG A 73 -3.26 54.98 21.05
CA ARG A 73 -2.60 53.83 20.41
C ARG A 73 -1.08 53.88 20.62
N ARG A 74 -0.47 55.06 20.51
CA ARG A 74 0.97 55.27 20.77
C ARG A 74 1.33 54.94 22.22
N SER A 75 0.58 55.44 23.19
CA SER A 75 0.81 55.18 24.61
C SER A 75 0.64 53.70 24.95
N LYS A 76 -0.39 53.03 24.41
CA LYS A 76 -0.57 51.57 24.54
C LYS A 76 0.63 50.81 23.98
N MET A 77 1.10 51.19 22.80
CA MET A 77 2.25 50.54 22.16
C MET A 77 3.55 50.76 22.95
N GLN A 78 3.77 51.95 23.51
CA GLN A 78 4.92 52.22 24.39
C GLN A 78 4.86 51.41 25.69
N ARG A 79 3.67 51.24 26.28
CA ARG A 79 3.51 50.43 27.49
C ARG A 79 3.84 48.95 27.20
N ILE A 80 3.32 48.41 26.10
CA ILE A 80 3.60 47.03 25.66
C ILE A 80 5.10 46.86 25.42
N ALA A 81 5.73 47.77 24.67
CA ALA A 81 7.17 47.71 24.39
C ALA A 81 8.03 47.67 25.67
N ARG A 82 7.71 48.50 26.67
CA ARG A 82 8.41 48.49 27.96
C ARG A 82 8.21 47.17 28.71
N THR A 83 6.98 46.66 28.76
CA THR A 83 6.71 45.40 29.45
C THR A 83 7.38 44.21 28.75
N GLU A 84 7.46 44.20 27.41
CA GLU A 84 8.14 43.16 26.65
C GLU A 84 9.67 43.22 26.86
N GLU A 85 10.25 44.42 26.87
CA GLU A 85 11.68 44.62 27.15
C GLU A 85 12.05 44.12 28.56
N GLU A 86 11.23 44.44 29.57
CA GLU A 86 11.42 43.93 30.93
C GLU A 86 11.28 42.40 31.00
N ASN A 87 10.31 41.80 30.29
CA ASN A 87 10.15 40.35 30.21
C ASN A 87 11.38 39.69 29.57
N TYR A 88 11.90 40.26 28.48
CA TYR A 88 13.08 39.74 27.78
C TYR A 88 14.34 39.81 28.66
N ASN A 89 14.52 40.92 29.38
CA ASN A 89 15.66 41.07 30.29
C ASN A 89 15.60 40.07 31.44
N ARG A 90 14.42 39.83 32.03
CA ARG A 90 14.25 38.79 33.06
C ARG A 90 14.54 37.39 32.50
N TRP A 91 14.04 37.05 31.32
CA TRP A 91 14.36 35.78 30.66
C TRP A 91 15.87 35.63 30.46
N LYS A 92 16.55 36.67 30.00
CA LYS A 92 18.01 36.66 29.79
C LYS A 92 18.78 36.46 31.09
N GLU A 93 18.32 37.04 32.20
CA GLU A 93 18.91 36.85 33.53
C GLU A 93 18.65 35.45 34.08
N GLU A 94 17.42 34.95 33.95
CA GLU A 94 17.03 33.58 34.35
C GLU A 94 17.81 32.51 33.56
N HIS A 95 18.09 32.77 32.29
CA HIS A 95 18.82 31.86 31.39
C HIS A 95 20.30 32.21 31.28
N ARG A 96 20.80 33.13 32.11
CA ARG A 96 22.22 33.47 32.12
C ARG A 96 22.98 32.28 32.70
N PRO A 97 23.87 31.62 31.93
CA PRO A 97 24.72 30.60 32.51
C PRO A 97 25.56 31.23 33.62
N GLY A 98 25.58 30.59 34.79
CA GLY A 98 26.32 31.06 35.95
C GLY A 98 27.83 31.17 35.67
N PRO A 99 28.58 31.96 36.46
CA PRO A 99 30.03 32.02 36.34
C PRO A 99 30.65 30.62 36.49
N ILE A 100 31.29 30.13 35.44
CA ILE A 100 31.98 28.84 35.44
C ILE A 100 33.29 29.03 36.20
N ASN A 101 33.31 28.64 37.48
CA ASN A 101 34.52 28.60 38.31
C ASN A 101 35.14 27.20 38.33
N LEU A 102 35.20 26.55 37.17
CA LEU A 102 35.93 25.29 37.01
C LEU A 102 37.33 25.63 36.54
N ALA A 103 38.34 25.04 37.20
CA ALA A 103 39.68 25.06 36.65
C ALA A 103 39.61 24.47 35.23
N PRO A 104 40.31 25.06 34.23
CA PRO A 104 40.29 24.53 32.87
C PRO A 104 40.69 23.06 32.91
N GLU A 105 39.72 22.18 32.69
CA GLU A 105 39.96 20.75 32.57
C GLU A 105 40.82 20.56 31.32
N THR A 106 41.92 19.81 31.45
CA THR A 106 42.77 19.49 30.30
C THR A 106 41.91 18.82 29.25
N LEU A 107 41.69 19.52 28.13
CA LEU A 107 40.93 18.99 27.00
C LEU A 107 41.66 17.76 26.45
N GLY A 108 41.17 16.59 26.81
CA GLY A 108 41.73 15.30 26.42
C GLY A 108 41.52 14.28 27.52
N GLY A 109 40.46 13.49 27.40
CA GLY A 109 40.16 12.41 28.35
C GLY A 109 41.38 11.51 28.59
N GLY A 110 41.47 10.88 29.76
CA GLY A 110 42.62 10.09 30.23
C GLY A 110 42.96 8.81 29.45
N VAL A 111 42.54 8.75 28.18
CA VAL A 111 42.71 7.63 27.26
C VAL A 111 43.91 7.93 26.38
N SER A 112 44.88 7.03 26.35
CA SER A 112 46.04 7.14 25.47
C SER A 112 45.61 7.12 23.99
N LEU A 113 46.30 7.87 23.13
CA LEU A 113 46.09 7.87 21.68
C LEU A 113 46.10 6.45 21.08
N ALA A 114 46.93 5.56 21.62
CA ALA A 114 47.01 4.18 21.17
C ALA A 114 45.71 3.40 21.48
N GLU A 115 45.13 3.62 22.65
CA GLU A 115 43.87 2.99 23.04
C GLU A 115 42.70 3.54 22.22
N VAL A 116 42.66 4.85 21.97
CA VAL A 116 41.65 5.45 21.08
C VAL A 116 41.73 4.86 19.68
N ARG A 117 42.93 4.73 19.11
CA ARG A 117 43.14 4.09 17.80
C ARG A 117 42.71 2.63 17.79
N GLN A 118 43.02 1.88 18.86
CA GLN A 118 42.60 0.49 18.98
C GLN A 118 41.08 0.37 19.05
N ARG A 119 40.41 1.19 19.87
CA ARG A 119 38.95 1.24 19.97
C ARG A 119 38.31 1.58 18.63
N GLN A 120 38.83 2.58 17.92
CA GLN A 120 38.36 2.93 16.58
C GLN A 120 38.51 1.76 15.59
N GLN A 121 39.64 1.04 15.61
CA GLN A 121 39.81 -0.14 14.76
C GLN A 121 38.82 -1.26 15.10
N MET A 122 38.57 -1.50 16.40
CA MET A 122 37.62 -2.51 16.86
C MET A 122 36.18 -2.14 16.48
N GLU A 123 35.78 -0.89 16.67
CA GLU A 123 34.46 -0.38 16.33
C GLU A 123 34.20 -0.47 14.82
N VAL A 124 35.18 -0.10 13.99
CA VAL A 124 35.08 -0.27 12.53
C VAL A 124 34.88 -1.73 12.15
N ARG A 125 35.59 -2.68 12.80
CA ARG A 125 35.40 -4.12 12.53
C ARG A 125 34.02 -4.60 12.98
N GLN A 126 33.57 -4.21 14.18
CA GLN A 126 32.26 -4.59 14.72
C GLN A 126 31.11 -4.03 13.87
N SER A 127 31.19 -2.75 13.49
CA SER A 127 30.19 -2.10 12.62
C SER A 127 30.08 -2.80 11.26
N LYS A 128 31.21 -3.23 10.67
CA LYS A 128 31.19 -4.01 9.42
C LYS A 128 30.45 -5.34 9.58
N VAL A 129 30.74 -6.07 10.66
CA VAL A 129 30.07 -7.35 10.96
C VAL A 129 28.58 -7.15 11.21
N GLU A 130 28.22 -6.16 12.01
CA GLU A 130 26.83 -5.87 12.36
C GLU A 130 26.01 -5.44 11.13
N LYS A 131 26.58 -4.61 10.24
CA LYS A 131 25.94 -4.26 8.95
C LYS A 131 25.69 -5.49 8.08
N LYS A 132 26.63 -6.44 8.07
CA LYS A 132 26.47 -7.70 7.34
C LYS A 132 25.33 -8.53 7.92
N ILE A 133 25.27 -8.67 9.24
CA ILE A 133 24.18 -9.39 9.92
C ILE A 133 22.83 -8.74 9.65
N ARG A 134 22.71 -7.41 9.78
CA ARG A 134 21.47 -6.69 9.46
C ARG A 134 21.02 -6.90 8.01
N LYS A 135 21.96 -6.91 7.06
CA LYS A 135 21.63 -7.16 5.65
C LYS A 135 21.13 -8.59 5.44
N GLU A 136 21.84 -9.57 6.00
CA GLU A 136 21.45 -10.98 5.92
C GLU A 136 20.09 -11.26 6.57
N GLU A 137 19.80 -10.58 7.68
CA GLU A 137 18.50 -10.62 8.37
C GLU A 137 17.37 -10.10 7.47
N MET A 138 17.53 -8.90 6.90
CA MET A 138 16.54 -8.32 5.98
C MET A 138 16.34 -9.19 4.74
N ASP A 139 17.43 -9.74 4.17
CA ASP A 139 17.36 -10.66 3.04
C ASP A 139 16.69 -11.99 3.41
N ARG A 140 16.80 -12.44 4.67
CA ARG A 140 16.12 -13.64 5.17
C ARG A 140 14.62 -13.39 5.33
N ILE A 141 14.24 -12.29 5.99
CA ILE A 141 12.83 -11.89 6.14
C ILE A 141 12.15 -11.74 4.78
N ARG A 142 12.80 -11.07 3.81
CA ARG A 142 12.27 -10.95 2.44
C ARG A 142 12.01 -12.32 1.81
N ARG A 143 12.92 -13.27 1.96
CA ARG A 143 12.76 -14.63 1.44
C ARG A 143 11.62 -15.37 2.12
N GLU A 144 11.50 -15.26 3.44
CA GLU A 144 10.41 -15.88 4.20
C GLU A 144 9.03 -15.33 3.77
N GLU A 145 8.91 -14.01 3.58
CA GLU A 145 7.68 -13.38 3.07
C GLU A 145 7.33 -13.82 1.63
N GLU A 146 8.34 -13.90 0.75
CA GLU A 146 8.17 -14.42 -0.62
C GLU A 146 7.72 -15.89 -0.61
N GLU A 147 8.31 -16.72 0.24
CA GLU A 147 7.94 -18.12 0.43
C GLU A 147 6.52 -18.27 0.99
N GLU A 148 6.13 -17.45 1.97
CA GLU A 148 4.77 -17.47 2.52
C GLU A 148 3.73 -17.09 1.47
N LYS A 149 3.98 -16.01 0.70
CA LYS A 149 3.12 -15.64 -0.43
C LYS A 149 3.02 -16.77 -1.44
N ASN A 150 4.14 -17.43 -1.76
CA ASN A 150 4.13 -18.58 -2.67
C ASN A 150 3.29 -19.74 -2.12
N GLN A 151 3.38 -20.02 -0.82
CA GLN A 151 2.57 -21.04 -0.16
C GLN A 151 1.08 -20.69 -0.17
N ARG A 152 0.71 -19.43 0.11
CA ARG A 152 -0.67 -18.94 0.02
C ARG A 152 -1.23 -19.12 -1.39
N MET A 153 -0.48 -18.69 -2.41
CA MET A 153 -0.89 -18.86 -3.81
C MET A 153 -1.08 -20.34 -4.18
N LYS A 154 -0.22 -21.24 -3.69
CA LYS A 154 -0.37 -22.69 -3.88
C LYS A 154 -1.59 -23.24 -3.14
N ALA A 155 -1.88 -22.77 -1.92
CA ALA A 155 -3.04 -23.21 -1.16
C ALA A 155 -4.34 -22.82 -1.86
N ILE A 156 -4.45 -21.57 -2.34
CA ILE A 156 -5.58 -21.08 -3.13
C ILE A 156 -5.79 -21.94 -4.39
N GLN A 157 -4.71 -22.26 -5.11
CA GLN A 157 -4.81 -23.14 -6.29
C GLN A 157 -5.30 -24.55 -5.94
N ARG A 158 -4.83 -25.12 -4.83
CA ARG A 158 -5.29 -26.44 -4.35
C ARG A 158 -6.75 -26.42 -3.96
N GLU A 159 -7.20 -25.36 -3.29
CA GLU A 159 -8.61 -25.20 -2.93
C GLU A 159 -9.49 -25.04 -4.18
N LYS A 160 -9.09 -24.21 -5.14
CA LYS A 160 -9.78 -24.05 -6.44
C LYS A 160 -9.87 -25.40 -7.18
N ALA A 161 -8.80 -26.21 -7.14
CA ALA A 161 -8.81 -27.56 -7.71
C ALA A 161 -9.76 -28.51 -6.96
N ASN A 162 -9.76 -28.49 -5.62
CA ASN A 162 -10.65 -29.32 -4.81
C ASN A 162 -12.13 -28.95 -5.01
N LYS A 163 -12.45 -27.65 -5.02
CA LYS A 163 -13.80 -27.14 -5.30
C LYS A 163 -14.30 -27.58 -6.69
N LEU A 164 -13.42 -27.55 -7.68
CA LEU A 164 -13.73 -28.04 -9.03
C LEU A 164 -13.95 -29.56 -9.05
N GLU A 165 -13.13 -30.33 -8.32
CA GLU A 165 -13.28 -31.78 -8.18
C GLU A 165 -14.60 -32.16 -7.49
N MET A 166 -14.95 -31.48 -6.40
CA MET A 166 -16.21 -31.68 -5.69
C MET A 166 -17.43 -31.39 -6.59
N LYS A 167 -17.37 -30.32 -7.39
CA LYS A 167 -18.42 -30.01 -8.37
C LYS A 167 -18.55 -31.09 -9.44
N LYS A 168 -17.42 -31.60 -9.95
CA LYS A 168 -17.42 -32.72 -10.92
C LYS A 168 -18.00 -33.99 -10.33
N LEU A 169 -17.67 -34.29 -9.07
CA LEU A 169 -18.20 -35.46 -8.37
C LEU A 169 -19.72 -35.36 -8.22
N GLN A 170 -20.23 -34.18 -7.87
CA GLN A 170 -21.67 -33.93 -7.77
C GLN A 170 -22.38 -34.10 -9.13
N GLU A 171 -21.82 -33.53 -10.20
CA GLU A 171 -22.38 -33.69 -11.54
C GLU A 171 -22.34 -35.16 -11.99
N GLU A 172 -21.25 -35.87 -11.74
CA GLU A 172 -21.14 -37.29 -12.06
C GLU A 172 -22.17 -38.12 -11.30
N GLN A 173 -22.41 -37.80 -10.03
CA GLN A 173 -23.46 -38.44 -9.24
C GLN A 173 -24.84 -38.19 -9.85
N GLN A 174 -25.17 -36.94 -10.20
CA GLN A 174 -26.44 -36.63 -10.87
C GLN A 174 -26.58 -37.38 -12.21
N ARG A 175 -25.52 -37.46 -13.01
CA ARG A 175 -25.53 -38.26 -14.25
C ARG A 175 -25.76 -39.74 -13.98
N ARG A 176 -25.14 -40.30 -12.92
CA ARG A 176 -25.35 -41.69 -12.51
C ARG A 176 -26.80 -41.94 -12.09
N GLU A 177 -27.38 -41.03 -11.32
CA GLU A 177 -28.78 -41.12 -10.87
C GLU A 177 -29.76 -41.04 -12.06
N LEU A 178 -29.56 -40.08 -12.97
CA LEU A 178 -30.37 -39.97 -14.19
C LEU A 178 -30.26 -41.23 -15.05
N HIS A 179 -29.05 -41.77 -15.21
CA HIS A 179 -28.84 -43.00 -15.96
C HIS A 179 -29.53 -44.20 -15.28
N GLN A 180 -29.46 -44.30 -13.95
CA GLN A 180 -30.18 -45.32 -13.20
C GLN A 180 -31.70 -45.19 -13.37
N HIS A 181 -32.24 -43.99 -13.31
CA HIS A 181 -33.65 -43.72 -13.54
C HIS A 181 -34.08 -44.11 -14.97
N ASP A 182 -33.30 -43.75 -15.98
CA ASP A 182 -33.55 -44.14 -17.37
C ASP A 182 -33.56 -45.67 -17.55
N LEU A 183 -32.60 -46.37 -16.94
CA LEU A 183 -32.57 -47.84 -16.93
C LEU A 183 -33.82 -48.44 -16.26
N GLN A 184 -34.33 -47.82 -15.20
CA GLN A 184 -35.58 -48.24 -14.55
C GLN A 184 -36.78 -48.01 -15.46
N MET A 185 -36.90 -46.83 -16.07
CA MET A 185 -37.98 -46.52 -17.02
C MET A 185 -37.99 -47.48 -18.21
N ILE A 186 -36.82 -47.77 -18.78
CA ILE A 186 -36.68 -48.74 -19.88
C ILE A 186 -37.12 -50.13 -19.41
N ARG A 187 -36.73 -50.55 -18.21
CA ARG A 187 -37.14 -51.84 -17.63
C ARG A 187 -38.65 -51.92 -17.45
N GLU A 188 -39.28 -50.89 -16.89
CA GLU A 188 -40.73 -50.83 -16.70
C GLU A 188 -41.47 -50.81 -18.04
N GLN A 189 -40.99 -50.05 -19.03
CA GLN A 189 -41.56 -50.03 -20.37
C GLN A 189 -41.52 -51.42 -21.02
N GLN A 190 -40.42 -52.16 -20.86
CA GLN A 190 -40.32 -53.53 -21.34
C GLN A 190 -41.31 -54.46 -20.63
N GLN A 191 -41.48 -54.33 -19.31
CA GLN A 191 -42.46 -55.10 -18.56
C GLN A 191 -43.90 -54.80 -19.01
N GLN A 192 -44.25 -53.53 -19.20
CA GLN A 192 -45.57 -53.13 -19.73
C GLN A 192 -45.78 -53.64 -21.15
N ARG A 193 -44.75 -53.59 -22.01
CA ARG A 193 -44.81 -54.17 -23.36
C ARG A 193 -45.08 -55.67 -23.30
N LEU A 194 -44.40 -56.40 -22.42
CA LEU A 194 -44.60 -57.85 -22.24
C LEU A 194 -46.02 -58.17 -21.77
N GLN A 195 -46.53 -57.45 -20.77
CA GLN A 195 -47.91 -57.60 -20.28
C GLN A 195 -48.96 -57.28 -21.36
N ARG A 196 -48.74 -56.24 -22.17
CA ARG A 196 -49.62 -55.91 -23.30
C ARG A 196 -49.56 -56.98 -24.39
N SER A 197 -48.37 -57.49 -24.71
CA SER A 197 -48.19 -58.54 -25.72
C SER A 197 -48.69 -59.92 -25.28
N SER A 198 -48.89 -60.17 -23.98
CA SER A 198 -49.50 -61.42 -23.52
C SER A 198 -51.03 -61.44 -23.65
N SER A 199 -51.66 -60.31 -24.03
CA SER A 199 -53.12 -60.18 -24.17
C SER A 199 -53.64 -60.16 -25.61
N VAL A 200 -52.75 -60.18 -26.62
CA VAL A 200 -53.13 -60.11 -28.05
C VAL A 200 -52.22 -61.02 -28.88
N PRO A 201 -52.75 -61.93 -29.74
CA PRO A 201 -51.90 -62.77 -30.59
C PRO A 201 -51.20 -61.91 -31.67
N MET A 202 -49.87 -61.96 -31.71
CA MET A 202 -49.05 -61.22 -32.67
C MET A 202 -49.14 -61.86 -34.06
N ALA A 203 -49.74 -61.15 -35.02
CA ALA A 203 -49.60 -61.46 -36.44
C ALA A 203 -48.17 -61.10 -36.90
N ALA A 204 -47.41 -62.11 -37.32
CA ALA A 204 -46.03 -61.97 -37.80
C ALA A 204 -46.00 -61.22 -39.15
N SER A 205 -45.77 -59.91 -39.10
CA SER A 205 -45.38 -59.12 -40.29
C SER A 205 -43.88 -58.87 -40.26
N ASN A 206 -43.13 -59.85 -40.78
CA ASN A 206 -41.69 -59.77 -40.94
C ASN A 206 -41.34 -58.98 -42.20
N SER A 207 -41.33 -57.65 -42.10
CA SER A 207 -40.65 -56.79 -43.08
C SER A 207 -40.29 -55.47 -42.41
N THR A 208 -39.08 -55.39 -41.85
CA THR A 208 -38.47 -54.11 -41.45
C THR A 208 -37.41 -53.73 -42.48
N PRO A 209 -37.46 -52.51 -43.05
CA PRO A 209 -36.46 -52.04 -44.00
C PRO A 209 -35.14 -51.76 -43.29
N ALA A 210 -34.03 -52.23 -43.87
CA ALA A 210 -32.65 -52.03 -43.38
C ALA A 210 -32.24 -50.55 -43.16
N SER A 211 -33.06 -49.61 -43.64
CA SER A 211 -32.83 -48.15 -43.64
C SER A 211 -32.89 -47.44 -42.27
N SER A 212 -33.43 -48.03 -41.20
CA SER A 212 -33.50 -47.35 -39.89
C SER A 212 -32.17 -47.38 -39.11
N TRP A 213 -31.38 -48.43 -39.26
CA TRP A 213 -30.08 -48.59 -38.57
C TRP A 213 -28.95 -47.78 -39.22
N ASP A 214 -29.00 -47.60 -40.55
CA ASP A 214 -28.07 -46.75 -41.30
C ASP A 214 -28.21 -45.28 -40.90
N ARG A 215 -29.44 -44.77 -40.82
CA ARG A 215 -29.70 -43.39 -40.32
C ARG A 215 -29.19 -43.18 -38.89
N GLY A 216 -29.28 -44.20 -38.03
CA GLY A 216 -28.71 -44.15 -36.68
C GLY A 216 -27.17 -44.20 -36.64
N ARG A 217 -26.52 -44.83 -37.62
CA ARG A 217 -25.06 -44.81 -37.77
C ARG A 217 -24.57 -43.43 -38.23
N GLU A 218 -25.18 -42.89 -39.28
CA GLU A 218 -24.87 -41.56 -39.81
C GLU A 218 -25.01 -40.48 -38.73
N TYR A 219 -26.08 -40.51 -37.93
CA TYR A 219 -26.25 -39.59 -36.81
C TYR A 219 -25.11 -39.68 -35.77
N ARG A 220 -24.70 -40.91 -35.42
CA ARG A 220 -23.57 -41.13 -34.48
C ARG A 220 -22.23 -40.71 -35.06
N GLU A 221 -22.06 -40.80 -36.38
CA GLU A 221 -20.85 -40.35 -37.07
C GLU A 221 -20.80 -38.84 -37.21
N ALA A 222 -21.90 -38.19 -37.57
CA ALA A 222 -22.03 -36.75 -37.62
C ALA A 222 -21.73 -36.11 -36.25
N ARG A 223 -22.30 -36.68 -35.17
CA ARG A 223 -22.01 -36.24 -33.80
C ARG A 223 -20.53 -36.40 -33.42
N ARG A 224 -19.90 -37.53 -33.75
CA ARG A 224 -18.45 -37.73 -33.53
C ARG A 224 -17.59 -36.75 -34.33
N ALA A 225 -17.98 -36.44 -35.58
CA ALA A 225 -17.27 -35.49 -36.42
C ALA A 225 -17.39 -34.06 -35.90
N GLU A 226 -18.55 -33.68 -35.36
CA GLU A 226 -18.78 -32.40 -34.69
C GLU A 226 -17.95 -32.29 -33.40
N GLU A 227 -17.97 -33.31 -32.54
CA GLU A 227 -17.13 -33.38 -31.32
C GLU A 227 -15.63 -33.29 -31.67
N GLN A 228 -15.19 -33.91 -32.77
CA GLN A 228 -13.81 -33.79 -33.25
C GLN A 228 -13.46 -32.38 -33.74
N LYS A 229 -14.37 -31.70 -34.44
CA LYS A 229 -14.17 -30.30 -34.86
C LYS A 229 -14.08 -29.38 -33.66
N GLU A 230 -14.96 -29.55 -32.67
CA GLU A 230 -14.92 -28.77 -31.43
C GLU A 230 -13.60 -28.99 -30.68
N LEU A 231 -13.13 -30.24 -30.58
CA LEU A 231 -11.84 -30.54 -29.97
C LEU A 231 -10.67 -29.87 -30.70
N GLN A 232 -10.71 -29.81 -32.04
CA GLN A 232 -9.70 -29.09 -32.82
C GLN A 232 -9.76 -27.59 -32.57
N LEU A 233 -10.95 -27.01 -32.50
CA LEU A 233 -11.14 -25.58 -32.18
C LEU A 233 -10.55 -25.25 -30.80
N ARG A 234 -10.88 -26.04 -29.77
CA ARG A 234 -10.31 -25.89 -28.41
C ARG A 234 -8.79 -25.99 -28.38
N LYS A 235 -8.20 -26.91 -29.16
CA LYS A 235 -6.74 -27.01 -29.30
C LYS A 235 -6.14 -25.79 -29.98
N ALA A 236 -6.79 -25.25 -31.01
CA ALA A 236 -6.34 -24.04 -31.70
C ALA A 236 -6.43 -22.81 -30.79
N GLU A 237 -7.52 -22.66 -30.04
CA GLU A 237 -7.67 -21.61 -29.02
C GLU A 237 -6.57 -21.68 -27.96
N GLN A 238 -6.25 -22.89 -27.48
CA GLN A 238 -5.17 -23.08 -26.51
C GLN A 238 -3.81 -22.65 -27.09
N ARG A 239 -3.53 -22.96 -28.37
CA ARG A 239 -2.32 -22.53 -29.06
C ARG A 239 -2.25 -21.01 -29.22
N LEU A 240 -3.35 -20.38 -29.61
CA LEU A 240 -3.44 -18.93 -29.71
C LEU A 240 -3.18 -18.28 -28.34
N LYS A 241 -3.75 -18.84 -27.28
CA LYS A 241 -3.52 -18.36 -25.91
C LYS A 241 -2.06 -18.51 -25.48
N SER A 242 -1.40 -19.61 -25.83
CA SER A 242 0.03 -19.77 -25.55
C SER A 242 0.89 -18.81 -26.35
N GLU A 243 0.55 -18.57 -27.62
CA GLU A 243 1.28 -17.65 -28.51
C GLU A 243 1.20 -16.20 -28.01
N ILE A 244 0.01 -15.74 -27.62
CA ILE A 244 -0.19 -14.41 -27.01
C ILE A 244 0.62 -14.26 -25.71
N LEU A 245 0.66 -15.30 -24.88
CA LEU A 245 1.41 -15.27 -23.62
C LEU A 245 2.92 -15.23 -23.88
N GLU A 246 3.42 -16.00 -24.84
CA GLU A 246 4.82 -16.02 -25.26
C GLU A 246 5.24 -14.68 -25.87
N GLU A 247 4.40 -14.08 -26.71
CA GLU A 247 4.65 -12.75 -27.28
C GLU A 247 4.72 -11.67 -26.20
N LYS A 248 3.83 -11.72 -25.20
CA LYS A 248 3.87 -10.79 -24.06
C LYS A 248 5.18 -10.93 -23.27
N GLN A 249 5.61 -12.17 -22.98
CA GLN A 249 6.89 -12.41 -22.30
C GLN A 249 8.09 -11.92 -23.12
N LYS A 250 8.07 -12.18 -24.43
CA LYS A 250 9.11 -11.71 -25.34
C LYS A 250 9.20 -10.18 -25.36
N HIS A 251 8.06 -9.49 -25.41
CA HIS A 251 8.01 -8.03 -25.37
C HIS A 251 8.60 -7.48 -24.07
N GLU A 252 8.22 -8.06 -22.92
CA GLU A 252 8.75 -7.68 -21.61
C GLU A 252 10.27 -7.89 -21.51
N GLU A 253 10.78 -9.00 -22.06
CA GLU A 253 12.21 -9.26 -22.09
C GLU A 253 12.97 -8.30 -23.03
N GLU A 254 12.40 -8.00 -24.20
CA GLU A 254 12.96 -7.00 -25.11
C GLU A 254 13.01 -5.61 -24.46
N ASP A 255 11.97 -5.21 -23.75
CA ASP A 255 11.93 -3.95 -23.01
C ASP A 255 12.97 -3.92 -21.89
N ARG A 256 13.12 -5.01 -21.14
CA ARG A 256 14.18 -5.17 -20.14
C ARG A 256 15.56 -4.98 -20.76
N LYS A 257 15.81 -5.59 -21.93
CA LYS A 257 17.07 -5.46 -22.66
C LYS A 257 17.28 -4.03 -23.17
N ARG A 258 16.27 -3.39 -23.75
CA ARG A 258 16.32 -1.98 -24.18
C ARG A 258 16.64 -1.04 -23.04
N ARG A 259 16.03 -1.23 -21.86
CA ARG A 259 16.34 -0.44 -20.65
C ARG A 259 17.78 -0.62 -20.21
N MET A 260 18.26 -1.87 -20.18
CA MET A 260 19.65 -2.17 -19.84
C MET A 260 20.64 -1.53 -20.83
N GLU A 261 20.35 -1.59 -22.13
CA GLU A 261 21.18 -0.95 -23.16
C GLU A 261 21.16 0.58 -23.06
N SER A 262 19.98 1.18 -22.83
CA SER A 262 19.85 2.62 -22.60
C SER A 262 20.61 3.07 -21.35
N GLU A 263 20.57 2.28 -20.27
CA GLU A 263 21.34 2.54 -19.05
C GLU A 263 22.84 2.49 -19.32
N ARG A 264 23.30 1.47 -20.07
CA ARG A 264 24.70 1.33 -20.46
C ARG A 264 25.17 2.54 -21.26
N LEU A 265 24.36 3.02 -22.21
CA LEU A 265 24.67 4.21 -23.00
C LEU A 265 24.69 5.47 -22.13
N ARG A 266 23.72 5.63 -21.21
CA ARG A 266 23.65 6.78 -20.29
C ARG A 266 24.85 6.85 -19.35
N VAL A 267 25.26 5.72 -18.78
CA VAL A 267 26.45 5.66 -17.91
C VAL A 267 27.71 5.94 -18.72
N ASN A 268 27.81 5.44 -19.95
CA ASN A 268 28.93 5.71 -20.83
C ASN A 268 29.03 7.19 -21.20
N SER A 269 27.90 7.83 -21.56
CA SER A 269 27.86 9.26 -21.87
C SER A 269 28.22 10.10 -20.66
N ALA A 270 27.65 9.81 -19.48
CA ALA A 270 27.98 10.54 -18.24
C ALA A 270 29.46 10.38 -17.84
N PHE A 271 30.07 9.24 -18.14
CA PHE A 271 31.50 9.02 -17.95
C PHE A 271 32.34 9.91 -18.89
N LEU A 272 31.97 10.00 -20.17
CA LEU A 272 32.64 10.88 -21.13
C LEU A 272 32.47 12.36 -20.75
N ASP A 273 31.27 12.79 -20.37
CA ASP A 273 31.02 14.16 -19.90
C ASP A 273 31.91 14.52 -18.70
N ARG A 274 32.08 13.57 -17.77
CA ARG A 274 32.97 13.76 -16.61
C ARG A 274 34.44 13.84 -17.01
N LEU A 275 34.86 13.04 -17.99
CA LEU A 275 36.21 13.11 -18.54
C LEU A 275 36.46 14.44 -19.24
N GLU A 276 35.54 14.90 -20.09
CA GLU A 276 35.65 16.18 -20.79
C GLU A 276 35.60 17.37 -19.82
N ALA A 277 34.76 17.31 -18.78
CA ALA A 277 34.75 18.31 -17.72
C ALA A 277 36.06 18.32 -16.91
N SER A 278 36.73 17.16 -16.76
CA SER A 278 38.02 17.06 -16.08
C SER A 278 39.22 17.40 -16.98
N GLY A 279 39.10 17.21 -18.30
CA GLY A 279 40.13 17.47 -19.30
C GLY A 279 40.05 18.89 -19.91
N SER A 280 38.88 19.52 -19.86
CA SER A 280 38.70 20.94 -20.16
C SER A 280 39.16 21.76 -18.96
N GLY A 281 40.44 22.10 -18.94
CA GLY A 281 41.10 22.86 -17.88
C GLY A 281 40.56 24.28 -17.65
N ARG A 282 39.28 24.45 -17.33
CA ARG A 282 38.74 25.64 -16.70
C ARG A 282 38.88 25.50 -15.19
N ALA A 283 40.03 25.98 -14.72
CA ALA A 283 40.28 26.29 -13.33
C ALA A 283 39.19 27.23 -12.77
N SER A 284 38.53 26.77 -11.72
CA SER A 284 37.91 27.56 -10.65
C SER A 284 37.88 26.60 -9.46
N GLY A 285 38.54 26.80 -8.33
CA GLY A 285 39.26 27.91 -7.74
C GLY A 285 39.22 27.62 -6.24
N SER A 286 40.40 27.62 -5.59
CA SER A 286 40.67 27.43 -4.14
C SER A 286 40.43 26.04 -3.51
N HIS A 287 41.52 25.33 -3.20
CA HIS A 287 42.20 25.40 -1.88
C HIS A 287 43.55 24.64 -1.95
N PRO A 288 44.66 25.17 -1.41
CA PRO A 288 45.95 24.49 -1.44
C PRO A 288 46.07 23.50 -0.27
N CYS A 289 46.53 22.29 -0.54
CA CYS A 289 47.17 21.47 0.49
C CYS A 289 48.48 20.92 -0.09
N THR A 290 49.54 21.12 0.68
CA THR A 290 50.96 20.95 0.40
C THR A 290 51.39 19.50 0.12
N PRO A 291 52.57 19.27 -0.51
CA PRO A 291 53.01 17.97 -0.96
C PRO A 291 54.07 17.35 -0.02
N GLU A 292 53.82 16.15 0.49
CA GLU A 292 54.82 15.16 0.91
C GLU A 292 54.11 13.80 0.86
N GLY A 293 54.59 12.71 0.27
CA GLY A 293 55.85 12.34 -0.33
C GLY A 293 55.77 10.81 -0.49
N GLY A 294 56.39 10.27 -1.54
CA GLY A 294 56.66 8.83 -1.62
C GLY A 294 55.78 8.05 -2.60
N ASN A 295 56.19 8.08 -3.87
CA ASN A 295 55.89 7.01 -4.81
C ASN A 295 56.54 5.70 -4.31
N ILE A 296 55.74 4.66 -4.09
CA ILE A 296 56.20 3.27 -4.15
C ILE A 296 55.41 2.60 -5.27
N TRP A 297 56.11 2.36 -6.37
CA TRP A 297 55.66 1.48 -7.44
C TRP A 297 55.79 0.04 -6.95
N LYS A 298 54.68 -0.71 -6.91
CA LYS A 298 54.70 -2.17 -7.01
C LYS A 298 53.53 -2.63 -7.89
N THR A 299 53.93 -3.00 -9.11
CA THR A 299 53.60 -4.22 -9.85
C THR A 299 52.16 -4.72 -9.83
N GLU A 300 51.64 -4.83 -11.04
CA GLU A 300 50.37 -5.40 -11.49
C GLU A 300 50.04 -6.78 -10.89
N GLU A 301 48.77 -6.94 -10.50
CA GLU A 301 48.04 -8.21 -10.57
C GLU A 301 46.57 -7.88 -10.94
N PRO A 302 45.94 -8.54 -11.94
CA PRO A 302 44.69 -8.07 -12.52
C PRO A 302 43.50 -8.39 -11.61
N GLN A 303 42.69 -7.40 -11.25
CA GLN A 303 41.41 -7.62 -10.58
C GLN A 303 40.21 -7.24 -11.46
N ASP A 304 39.24 -8.15 -11.45
CA ASP A 304 37.91 -8.09 -12.05
C ASP A 304 37.13 -6.79 -11.72
N PRO A 305 36.44 -6.17 -12.70
CA PRO A 305 35.59 -5.01 -12.46
C PRO A 305 34.17 -5.44 -12.04
N ALA A 306 33.99 -5.85 -10.80
CA ALA A 306 32.66 -6.05 -10.21
C ALA A 306 32.59 -5.60 -8.75
N SER A 307 32.60 -4.28 -8.52
CA SER A 307 31.81 -3.61 -7.48
C SER A 307 32.18 -2.13 -7.41
N SER A 308 31.36 -1.28 -8.02
CA SER A 308 31.29 0.13 -7.66
C SER A 308 30.05 0.37 -6.79
N PRO A 309 30.17 1.04 -5.63
CA PRO A 309 29.06 1.33 -4.73
C PRO A 309 28.35 2.64 -5.15
N MET A 310 27.04 2.56 -5.42
CA MET A 310 26.22 3.76 -5.61
C MET A 310 25.80 4.38 -4.27
N PRO A 311 25.79 5.72 -4.15
CA PRO A 311 25.22 6.43 -3.01
C PRO A 311 23.70 6.58 -3.18
N PHE A 312 22.94 6.26 -2.11
CA PHE A 312 21.53 6.59 -2.01
C PHE A 312 21.35 7.98 -1.40
N THR A 313 20.54 8.82 -2.04
CA THR A 313 19.86 9.95 -1.38
C THR A 313 18.37 9.91 -1.76
N THR A 314 17.57 10.37 -0.80
CA THR A 314 16.19 9.97 -0.49
C THR A 314 15.14 10.96 -1.03
N GLN A 315 13.85 10.54 -1.03
CA GLN A 315 12.59 11.33 -1.06
C GLN A 315 12.01 11.57 -2.47
N LEU A 316 10.71 11.50 -2.82
CA LEU A 316 9.43 11.36 -2.12
C LEU A 316 8.35 11.07 -3.22
N HIS A 317 7.54 10.01 -3.06
CA HIS A 317 6.11 9.85 -3.43
C HIS A 317 5.59 10.11 -4.88
N SER A 318 5.00 9.06 -5.48
CA SER A 318 3.56 9.02 -5.83
C SER A 318 3.14 7.61 -6.26
N ILE A 319 2.08 7.14 -5.63
CA ILE A 319 1.43 5.83 -5.72
C ILE A 319 0.39 5.83 -6.87
N LYS A 320 0.25 4.72 -7.61
CA LYS A 320 -1.01 4.16 -8.13
C LYS A 320 -0.81 2.62 -8.22
N LYS A 321 -1.24 1.82 -7.23
CA LYS A 321 -2.56 1.19 -7.00
C LYS A 321 -3.02 0.28 -8.16
N GLU A 322 -2.71 -1.01 -8.03
CA GLU A 322 -3.48 -2.14 -8.60
C GLU A 322 -3.31 -3.34 -7.66
N GLU A 323 -4.09 -3.36 -6.58
CA GLU A 323 -4.40 -4.55 -5.77
C GLU A 323 -5.86 -4.39 -5.35
N GLU A 324 -6.74 -5.22 -5.90
CA GLU A 324 -8.06 -5.55 -5.35
C GLU A 324 -8.58 -6.79 -6.07
N GLU A 325 -8.54 -7.94 -5.39
CA GLU A 325 -9.52 -9.03 -5.46
C GLU A 325 -9.15 -10.09 -4.39
N GLU A 326 -10.16 -10.62 -3.71
CA GLU A 326 -10.13 -11.58 -2.57
C GLU A 326 -9.88 -11.00 -1.16
N GLU A 327 -10.81 -10.20 -0.64
CA GLU A 327 -11.29 -10.36 0.76
C GLU A 327 -12.81 -10.16 0.80
N ASP A 328 -13.55 -11.28 0.76
CA ASP A 328 -15.01 -11.30 0.78
C ASP A 328 -15.49 -12.37 1.78
N GLU A 329 -15.27 -12.14 3.08
CA GLU A 329 -16.01 -12.79 4.19
C GLU A 329 -15.60 -12.19 5.55
N LYS A 330 -16.08 -10.97 5.85
CA LYS A 330 -16.39 -10.40 7.18
C LYS A 330 -16.28 -8.87 7.14
N ARG A 331 -17.37 -8.21 6.76
CA ARG A 331 -17.63 -6.82 7.15
C ARG A 331 -19.10 -6.46 6.92
N ASP A 332 -19.99 -7.15 7.62
CA ASP A 332 -21.36 -6.66 7.76
C ASP A 332 -21.36 -5.38 8.60
N VAL A 333 -22.04 -4.36 8.07
CA VAL A 333 -22.31 -3.02 8.63
C VAL A 333 -21.19 -1.98 8.45
N LYS A 334 -20.91 -1.56 7.19
CA LYS A 334 -20.74 -0.14 6.74
C LYS A 334 -20.31 0.02 5.26
N VAL A 335 -21.00 -0.60 4.29
CA VAL A 335 -20.66 -0.46 2.85
C VAL A 335 -21.95 -0.30 2.03
N GLU A 336 -22.59 0.87 2.10
CA GLU A 336 -23.64 1.23 1.13
C GLU A 336 -23.44 2.62 0.51
N GLU A 337 -22.54 3.47 1.03
CA GLU A 337 -22.35 4.83 0.47
C GLU A 337 -21.28 4.90 -0.63
N GLU A 338 -20.29 3.98 -0.66
CA GLU A 338 -19.17 4.04 -1.61
C GLU A 338 -19.53 3.46 -2.99
N ASP A 339 -20.42 2.47 -3.06
CA ASP A 339 -20.87 1.87 -4.33
C ASP A 339 -21.88 2.77 -5.07
N GLU A 340 -22.71 3.52 -4.33
CA GLU A 340 -23.69 4.46 -4.90
C GLU A 340 -23.03 5.67 -5.56
N GLU A 341 -21.89 6.14 -5.03
CA GLU A 341 -21.15 7.25 -5.64
C GLU A 341 -20.46 6.83 -6.94
N ALA A 342 -19.96 5.59 -7.02
CA ALA A 342 -19.35 5.04 -8.22
C ALA A 342 -20.37 4.85 -9.36
N GLU A 343 -21.58 4.37 -9.05
CA GLU A 343 -22.66 4.25 -10.05
C GLU A 343 -23.18 5.62 -10.51
N CYS A 344 -23.29 6.59 -9.59
CA CYS A 344 -23.69 7.96 -9.91
C CYS A 344 -22.69 8.63 -10.88
N GLU A 345 -21.40 8.52 -10.57
CA GLU A 345 -20.32 9.09 -11.40
C GLU A 345 -20.23 8.42 -12.78
N TRP A 346 -20.43 7.10 -12.85
CA TRP A 346 -20.50 6.37 -14.13
C TRP A 346 -21.68 6.84 -15.00
N ALA A 347 -22.87 6.99 -14.41
CA ALA A 347 -24.06 7.47 -15.13
C ALA A 347 -23.87 8.91 -15.62
N VAL A 348 -23.28 9.81 -14.82
CA VAL A 348 -22.98 11.20 -15.21
C VAL A 348 -21.97 11.23 -16.35
N MET A 349 -20.90 10.43 -16.28
CA MET A 349 -19.89 10.36 -17.34
C MET A 349 -20.50 9.87 -18.66
N LYS A 350 -21.38 8.87 -18.60
CA LYS A 350 -22.06 8.32 -19.78
C LYS A 350 -23.03 9.34 -20.40
N LEU A 351 -23.80 10.08 -19.58
CA LEU A 351 -24.67 11.16 -20.05
C LEU A 351 -23.89 12.35 -20.62
N GLN A 352 -22.73 12.68 -20.06
CA GLN A 352 -21.90 13.78 -20.54
C GLN A 352 -21.32 13.49 -21.93
N ASN A 353 -21.10 12.22 -22.27
CA ASN A 353 -20.70 11.79 -23.61
C ASN A 353 -21.85 11.88 -24.62
N ASP A 354 -23.07 11.54 -24.21
CA ASP A 354 -24.25 11.54 -25.08
C ASP A 354 -24.87 12.95 -25.22
N PHE A 355 -24.67 13.83 -24.22
CA PHE A 355 -25.12 15.22 -24.23
C PHE A 355 -24.00 16.21 -23.80
N PRO A 356 -23.06 16.54 -24.72
CA PRO A 356 -21.90 17.38 -24.40
C PRO A 356 -22.21 18.83 -24.01
N TYR A 357 -23.45 19.28 -24.26
CA TYR A 357 -23.90 20.65 -24.05
C TYR A 357 -24.50 20.89 -22.66
N TYR A 358 -24.76 19.84 -21.87
CA TYR A 358 -25.22 19.99 -20.49
C TYR A 358 -24.05 20.10 -19.52
N GLU A 359 -24.18 20.99 -18.53
CA GLU A 359 -23.21 21.11 -17.46
C GLU A 359 -23.20 19.85 -16.59
N ARG A 360 -22.01 19.43 -16.17
CA ARG A 360 -21.82 18.20 -15.39
C ARG A 360 -22.62 18.20 -14.09
N ASP A 361 -22.71 19.35 -13.42
CA ASP A 361 -23.45 19.49 -12.16
C ASP A 361 -24.97 19.35 -12.37
N PHE A 362 -25.47 19.80 -13.53
CA PHE A 362 -26.86 19.60 -13.92
C PHE A 362 -27.16 18.12 -14.18
N LEU A 363 -26.29 17.42 -14.92
CA LEU A 363 -26.41 15.98 -15.16
C LEU A 363 -26.34 15.19 -13.84
N LYS A 364 -25.45 15.56 -12.92
CA LYS A 364 -25.37 14.97 -11.58
C LYS A 364 -26.67 15.16 -10.81
N GLY A 365 -27.26 16.36 -10.86
CA GLY A 365 -28.57 16.63 -10.25
C GLY A 365 -29.69 15.73 -10.79
N ILE A 366 -29.72 15.48 -12.10
CA ILE A 366 -30.72 14.59 -12.72
C ILE A 366 -30.49 13.13 -12.32
N VAL A 367 -29.24 12.67 -12.35
CA VAL A 367 -28.89 11.29 -11.96
C VAL A 367 -29.23 11.04 -10.50
N SER A 368 -28.96 12.00 -9.61
CA SER A 368 -29.36 11.91 -8.19
C SER A 368 -30.89 11.90 -8.01
N GLN A 369 -31.65 12.63 -8.83
CA GLN A 369 -33.12 12.57 -8.80
C GLN A 369 -33.68 11.24 -9.32
N CYS A 370 -32.91 10.54 -10.17
CA CYS A 370 -33.29 9.26 -10.77
C CYS A 370 -32.76 8.04 -10.00
N ASN A 371 -32.37 8.19 -8.72
CA ASN A 371 -31.79 7.12 -7.90
C ASN A 371 -30.63 6.40 -8.62
N ASN A 372 -29.71 7.16 -9.22
CA ASN A 372 -28.55 6.65 -9.97
C ASN A 372 -28.91 5.80 -11.21
N ASN A 373 -30.16 5.82 -11.66
CA ASN A 373 -30.59 5.09 -12.85
C ASN A 373 -30.32 5.90 -14.14
N TYR A 374 -29.24 5.52 -14.84
CA TYR A 374 -28.85 6.11 -16.12
C TYR A 374 -29.99 6.17 -17.14
N LYS A 375 -30.82 5.12 -17.26
CA LYS A 375 -31.85 5.04 -18.31
C LYS A 375 -32.97 6.06 -18.07
N GLN A 376 -33.39 6.23 -16.83
CA GLN A 376 -34.40 7.22 -16.47
C GLN A 376 -33.89 8.65 -16.67
N ALA A 377 -32.63 8.92 -16.29
CA ALA A 377 -31.99 10.20 -16.51
C ALA A 377 -31.82 10.52 -18.01
N TYR A 378 -31.49 9.52 -18.83
CA TYR A 378 -31.40 9.67 -20.29
C TYR A 378 -32.76 10.02 -20.92
N ASP A 379 -33.83 9.34 -20.51
CA ASP A 379 -35.18 9.59 -21.04
C ASP A 379 -35.68 11.02 -20.71
N LEU A 380 -35.28 11.59 -19.57
CA LEU A 380 -35.61 12.97 -19.18
C LEU A 380 -34.86 14.03 -20.00
N LEU A 381 -33.68 13.69 -20.53
CA LEU A 381 -32.83 14.59 -21.31
C LEU A 381 -33.09 14.49 -22.82
N ASN A 382 -33.76 13.44 -23.27
CA ASN A 382 -34.03 13.12 -24.67
C ASN A 382 -35.41 13.62 -25.15
N VAL A 383 -35.84 14.80 -24.67
CA VAL A 383 -37.13 15.44 -25.02
C VAL A 383 -37.00 16.38 -26.21
#